data_AF-A0AAV5IJ79-F1
#
_entry.id   AF-A0AAV5IJ79-F1
#
_cell.length_a   1.000
_cell.length_b   1.000
_cell.length_c   1.000
_cell.angle_alpha   90.00
_cell.angle_beta   90.00
_cell.angle_gamma   90.00
#
_symmetry.space_group_name_H-M   'P 1'
#
loop_
_entity.id
_entity.type
_entity.pdbx_description
1 polymer ?
#
loop_
_entity_poly.entity_id
_entity_poly.type
_entity_poly.pdbx_seq_one_letter_code
_entity_poly.pdbx_strand_id
1 'polypeptide(L)'
;MIVYQSLEFDLIVYAPYRSIEGFVNDMEEFCGTNDEQTQKLKDLQETARKEVDKIMLTDAPLLFPPGQMALAALRRANEVHGLIDFESYLKSILTRQRSAHTIPELTESLNAIDSWVLKFKFPTDKDMKHINRKLKSCLGHGSHDEKKREKKSKHRSHKSSNEVHN
;
A
#
# COMPACT_ATOMS: atom_id res chain seq x y z
N MET A 1 21.62 0.76 -8.87
CA MET A 1 21.98 1.22 -7.51
C MET A 1 21.21 2.46 -7.08
N ILE A 2 20.81 3.35 -8.00
CA ILE A 2 20.08 4.61 -7.70
C ILE A 2 18.83 4.39 -6.83
N VAL A 3 17.97 3.42 -7.17
CA VAL A 3 16.73 3.17 -6.40
C VAL A 3 17.02 2.77 -4.95
N TYR A 4 17.98 1.87 -4.71
CA TYR A 4 18.35 1.45 -3.34
C TYR A 4 18.88 2.62 -2.51
N GLN A 5 19.69 3.48 -3.11
CA GLN A 5 20.21 4.67 -2.45
C GLN A 5 19.11 5.69 -2.17
N SER A 6 18.14 5.87 -3.09
CA SER A 6 16.99 6.76 -2.88
C SER A 6 16.03 6.27 -1.80
N LEU A 7 15.97 4.97 -1.56
CA LEU A 7 15.22 4.35 -0.45
C LEU A 7 16.06 4.25 0.83
N GLU A 8 17.27 4.79 0.85
CA GLU A 8 18.20 4.71 2.01
C GLU A 8 18.46 3.27 2.47
N PHE A 9 18.29 2.30 1.57
CA PHE A 9 18.36 0.85 1.84
C PHE A 9 17.30 0.32 2.82
N ASP A 10 16.24 1.09 3.08
CA ASP A 10 15.06 0.63 3.81
C ASP A 10 14.12 -0.14 2.86
N LEU A 11 14.36 -1.45 2.75
CA LEU A 11 13.65 -2.33 1.80
C LEU A 11 12.46 -3.07 2.42
N ILE A 12 12.23 -2.90 3.72
CA ILE A 12 11.15 -3.55 4.43
C ILE A 12 9.91 -2.67 4.35
N VAL A 13 8.85 -3.17 3.71
CA VAL A 13 7.56 -2.48 3.58
C VAL A 13 6.48 -3.34 4.19
N TYR A 14 5.73 -2.78 5.14
CA TYR A 14 4.59 -3.45 5.77
C TYR A 14 3.29 -3.04 5.08
N ALA A 15 2.79 -3.90 4.20
CA ALA A 15 1.53 -3.67 3.48
C ALA A 15 0.30 -4.10 4.33
N PRO A 16 -0.86 -3.45 4.15
CA PRO A 16 -2.06 -3.71 4.96
C PRO A 16 -2.79 -5.04 4.66
N TYR A 17 -2.43 -5.75 3.58
CA TYR A 17 -3.09 -7.00 3.19
C TYR A 17 -3.03 -8.10 4.25
N ARG A 18 -1.88 -8.23 4.94
CA ARG A 18 -1.72 -9.20 6.02
C ARG A 18 -2.54 -8.81 7.26
N SER A 19 -2.65 -7.52 7.53
CA SER A 19 -3.47 -7.00 8.63
C SER A 19 -4.95 -7.30 8.39
N ILE A 20 -5.43 -7.25 7.15
CA ILE A 20 -6.81 -7.65 6.81
C ILE A 20 -7.06 -9.11 7.19
N GLU A 21 -6.17 -10.03 6.83
CA GLU A 21 -6.30 -11.45 7.21
C GLU A 21 -6.38 -11.62 8.72
N GLY A 22 -5.52 -10.93 9.46
CA GLY A 22 -5.54 -10.96 10.93
C GLY A 22 -6.85 -10.45 11.52
N PHE A 23 -7.37 -9.33 11.03
CA PHE A 23 -8.63 -8.78 11.51
C PHE A 23 -9.84 -9.63 11.10
N VAL A 24 -9.87 -10.21 9.90
CA VAL A 24 -10.98 -11.10 9.49
C VAL A 24 -11.04 -12.34 10.39
N ASN A 25 -9.90 -12.94 10.70
CA ASN A 25 -9.85 -14.07 11.65
C ASN A 25 -10.32 -13.66 13.06
N ASP A 26 -9.96 -12.45 13.52
CA ASP A 26 -10.43 -11.90 14.79
C ASP A 26 -11.94 -11.59 14.78
N MET A 27 -12.48 -11.15 13.64
CA MET A 27 -13.92 -10.95 13.42
C MET A 27 -14.68 -12.29 13.40
N GLU A 28 -14.11 -13.35 12.83
CA GLU A 28 -14.68 -14.71 12.89
C GLU A 28 -14.85 -15.17 14.36
N GLU A 29 -13.83 -14.97 15.19
CA GLU A 29 -13.89 -15.27 16.62
C GLU A 29 -14.93 -14.39 17.35
N PHE A 30 -15.04 -13.11 16.97
CA PHE A 30 -15.99 -12.16 17.56
C PHE A 30 -17.46 -12.47 17.23
N CYS A 31 -17.76 -12.88 16.00
CA CYS A 31 -19.13 -13.17 15.54
C CYS A 31 -19.64 -14.55 15.96
N GLY A 32 -18.73 -15.47 16.31
CA GLY A 32 -19.04 -16.86 16.60
C GLY A 32 -19.00 -17.75 15.35
N THR A 33 -18.56 -18.99 15.51
CA THR A 33 -18.37 -19.96 14.43
C THR A 33 -19.70 -20.45 13.85
N ASN A 34 -20.12 -19.91 12.69
CA ASN A 34 -21.15 -20.47 11.83
C ASN A 34 -20.67 -20.50 10.38
N ASP A 35 -20.82 -21.63 9.68
CA ASP A 35 -20.32 -21.83 8.31
C ASP A 35 -20.85 -20.80 7.30
N GLU A 36 -22.10 -20.33 7.47
CA GLU A 36 -22.69 -19.29 6.61
C GLU A 36 -22.04 -17.91 6.81
N GLN A 37 -21.62 -17.58 8.03
CA GLN A 37 -20.94 -16.33 8.35
C GLN A 37 -19.51 -16.33 7.81
N THR A 38 -18.84 -17.48 7.84
CA THR A 38 -17.50 -17.67 7.27
C THR A 38 -17.46 -17.34 5.78
N GLN A 39 -18.50 -17.73 5.02
CA GLN A 39 -18.55 -17.40 3.59
C GLN A 39 -18.73 -15.89 3.37
N LYS A 40 -19.60 -15.24 4.13
CA LYS A 40 -19.81 -13.78 4.05
C LYS A 40 -18.55 -13.00 4.45
N LEU A 41 -17.77 -13.50 5.41
CA LEU A 41 -16.51 -12.90 5.82
C LEU A 41 -15.42 -13.02 4.76
N LYS A 42 -15.40 -14.11 3.96
CA LYS A 42 -14.53 -14.21 2.79
C LYS A 42 -14.89 -13.18 1.71
N ASP A 43 -16.18 -12.96 1.46
CA ASP A 43 -16.64 -11.95 0.50
C ASP A 43 -16.30 -10.52 0.98
N LEU A 44 -16.43 -10.28 2.29
CA LEU A 44 -15.97 -9.05 2.95
C LEU A 44 -14.46 -8.87 2.77
N GLN A 45 -13.67 -9.92 3.00
CA GLN A 45 -12.22 -9.89 2.86
C GLN A 45 -11.80 -9.53 1.42
N GLU A 46 -12.43 -10.13 0.41
CA GLU A 46 -12.13 -9.82 -0.99
C GLU A 46 -12.46 -8.35 -1.30
N THR A 47 -13.60 -7.87 -0.78
CA THR A 47 -14.01 -6.47 -0.94
C THR A 47 -13.03 -5.52 -0.25
N ALA A 48 -12.59 -5.86 0.97
CA ALA A 48 -11.60 -5.08 1.71
C ALA A 48 -10.24 -5.04 1.01
N ARG A 49 -9.82 -6.12 0.34
CA ARG A 49 -8.61 -6.09 -0.50
C ARG A 49 -8.72 -5.08 -1.64
N LYS A 50 -9.88 -5.02 -2.32
CA LYS A 50 -10.14 -4.02 -3.37
C LYS A 50 -10.15 -2.59 -2.82
N GLU A 51 -10.66 -2.37 -1.61
CA GLU A 51 -10.58 -1.06 -0.95
C GLU A 51 -9.14 -0.70 -0.57
N VAL A 52 -8.32 -1.66 -0.12
CA VAL A 52 -6.88 -1.43 0.09
C VAL A 52 -6.20 -1.00 -1.18
N ASP A 53 -6.49 -1.62 -2.33
CA ASP A 53 -5.88 -1.22 -3.59
C ASP A 53 -6.17 0.26 -3.91
N LYS A 54 -7.38 0.75 -3.57
CA LYS A 54 -7.71 2.18 -3.68
C LYS A 54 -6.91 3.04 -2.70
N ILE A 55 -6.76 2.60 -1.44
CA ILE A 55 -5.96 3.29 -0.42
C ILE A 55 -4.48 3.40 -0.86
N MET A 56 -3.93 2.32 -1.41
CA MET A 56 -2.53 2.24 -1.87
C MET A 56 -2.22 3.15 -3.07
N LEU A 57 -3.24 3.68 -3.77
CA LEU A 57 -3.08 4.68 -4.83
C LEU A 57 -3.03 6.12 -4.30
N THR A 58 -3.18 6.31 -2.99
CA THR A 58 -3.11 7.61 -2.31
C THR A 58 -1.82 7.74 -1.49
N ASP A 59 -1.65 8.88 -0.81
CA ASP A 59 -0.52 9.11 0.11
C ASP A 59 -0.72 8.41 1.47
N ALA A 60 -1.84 7.72 1.69
CA ALA A 60 -2.13 7.04 2.95
C ALA A 60 -1.02 6.06 3.44
N PRO A 61 -0.35 5.26 2.58
CA PRO A 61 0.72 4.37 3.01
C PRO A 61 1.95 5.08 3.60
N LEU A 62 2.10 6.38 3.35
CA LEU A 62 3.18 7.21 3.91
C LEU A 62 2.77 7.89 5.23
N LEU A 63 1.47 7.95 5.52
CA LEU A 63 0.90 8.73 6.63
C LEU A 63 0.33 7.86 7.75
N PHE A 64 -0.12 6.64 7.43
CA PHE A 64 -0.84 5.79 8.36
C PHE A 64 -0.25 4.38 8.43
N PRO A 65 -0.22 3.74 9.61
CA PRO A 65 0.23 2.37 9.76
C PRO A 65 -0.71 1.37 9.05
N PRO A 66 -0.18 0.21 8.61
CA PRO A 66 -0.94 -0.79 7.87
C PRO A 66 -2.15 -1.34 8.62
N GLY A 67 -2.13 -1.37 9.96
CA GLY A 67 -3.28 -1.76 10.77
C GLY A 67 -4.46 -0.80 10.61
N GLN A 68 -4.21 0.52 10.63
CA GLN A 68 -5.26 1.53 10.42
C GLN A 68 -5.80 1.52 8.99
N MET A 69 -4.92 1.34 8.00
CA MET A 69 -5.34 1.20 6.60
C MET A 69 -6.22 -0.05 6.39
N ALA A 70 -5.87 -1.18 7.01
CA ALA A 70 -6.68 -2.39 6.96
C ALA A 70 -8.04 -2.22 7.65
N LEU A 71 -8.10 -1.56 8.81
CA LEU A 71 -9.36 -1.24 9.48
C LEU A 71 -10.22 -0.29 8.65
N ALA A 72 -9.64 0.71 8.00
CA ALA A 72 -10.37 1.62 7.12
C ALA A 72 -10.97 0.87 5.91
N ALA A 73 -10.19 -0.02 5.31
CA ALA A 73 -10.65 -0.86 4.21
C ALA A 73 -11.77 -1.82 4.64
N LEU A 74 -11.64 -2.45 5.82
CA LEU A 74 -12.67 -3.32 6.38
C LEU A 74 -13.95 -2.54 6.73
N ARG A 75 -13.82 -1.32 7.26
CA ARG A 75 -14.97 -0.44 7.53
C ARG A 75 -15.74 -0.16 6.24
N ARG A 76 -15.04 0.27 5.18
CA ARG A 76 -15.62 0.51 3.85
C ARG A 76 -16.26 -0.73 3.24
N ALA A 77 -15.61 -1.88 3.35
CA ALA A 77 -16.17 -3.14 2.88
C ALA A 77 -17.43 -3.50 3.68
N ASN A 78 -17.43 -3.28 4.99
CA ASN A 78 -18.57 -3.56 5.85
C ASN A 78 -19.75 -2.62 5.62
N GLU A 79 -19.55 -1.40 5.13
CA GLU A 79 -20.65 -0.53 4.67
C GLU A 79 -21.43 -1.15 3.50
N VAL A 80 -20.78 -1.99 2.68
CA VAL A 80 -21.42 -2.70 1.55
C VAL A 80 -22.13 -3.96 2.02
N HIS A 81 -21.49 -4.75 2.88
CA HIS A 81 -22.01 -6.06 3.30
C HIS A 81 -22.89 -6.03 4.55
N GLY A 82 -22.74 -5.02 5.42
CA GLY A 82 -23.54 -4.83 6.64
C GLY A 82 -23.44 -5.97 7.66
N LEU A 83 -22.30 -6.66 7.75
CA LEU A 83 -22.17 -7.90 8.52
C LEU A 83 -22.00 -7.66 10.02
N ILE A 84 -21.27 -6.61 10.40
CA ILE A 84 -20.80 -6.41 11.78
C ILE A 84 -21.07 -4.99 12.22
N ASP A 85 -21.45 -4.80 13.49
CA ASP A 85 -21.36 -3.50 14.15
C ASP A 85 -19.89 -3.14 14.37
N PHE A 86 -19.33 -2.39 13.41
CA PHE A 86 -17.91 -2.07 13.37
C PHE A 86 -17.47 -1.24 14.57
N GLU A 87 -18.34 -0.39 15.13
CA GLU A 87 -18.00 0.43 16.29
C GLU A 87 -17.85 -0.45 17.55
N SER A 88 -18.77 -1.39 17.76
CA SER A 88 -18.67 -2.37 18.84
C SER A 88 -17.45 -3.28 18.67
N TYR A 89 -17.12 -3.67 17.44
CA TYR A 89 -15.91 -4.43 17.14
C TYR A 89 -14.63 -3.64 17.49
N LEU A 90 -14.51 -2.37 17.10
CA LEU A 90 -13.37 -1.53 17.47
C LEU A 90 -13.21 -1.38 18.99
N LYS A 91 -14.31 -1.22 19.72
CA LYS A 91 -14.32 -1.18 21.19
C LYS A 91 -13.77 -2.48 21.78
N SER A 92 -14.13 -3.64 21.21
CA SER A 92 -13.66 -4.94 21.69
C SER A 92 -12.14 -5.12 21.49
N ILE A 93 -11.59 -4.64 20.37
CA ILE A 93 -10.15 -4.69 20.10
C ILE A 93 -9.38 -3.82 21.09
N LEU A 94 -9.81 -2.57 21.28
CA LEU A 94 -9.09 -1.61 22.12
C LEU A 94 -9.11 -1.99 23.61
N THR A 95 -10.23 -2.53 24.09
CA THR A 95 -10.32 -3.05 25.47
C THR A 95 -9.40 -4.24 25.69
N ARG A 96 -9.27 -5.15 24.71
CA ARG A 96 -8.37 -6.31 24.76
C ARG A 96 -6.89 -5.92 24.73
N GLN A 97 -6.52 -4.93 23.91
CA GLN A 97 -5.12 -4.53 23.73
C GLN A 97 -4.58 -3.58 24.80
N ARG A 98 -5.41 -3.03 25.70
CA ARG A 98 -5.01 -1.99 26.68
C ARG A 98 -4.23 -0.85 26.01
N SER A 99 -4.68 -0.43 24.83
CA SER A 99 -3.95 0.55 24.02
C SER A 99 -3.89 1.92 24.70
N ALA A 100 -2.81 2.66 24.44
CA ALA A 100 -2.72 4.07 24.83
C ALA A 100 -3.67 4.97 24.02
N HIS A 101 -4.05 4.56 22.80
CA HIS A 101 -4.94 5.31 21.93
C HIS A 101 -6.39 5.23 22.34
N THR A 102 -7.07 6.37 22.23
CA THR A 102 -8.51 6.48 22.48
C THR A 102 -9.32 6.16 21.20
N ILE A 103 -10.55 5.66 21.37
CA ILE A 103 -11.47 5.39 20.24
C ILE A 103 -11.63 6.61 19.29
N PRO A 104 -11.73 7.86 19.80
CA PRO A 104 -11.83 9.04 18.95
C PRO A 104 -10.60 9.24 18.04
N GLU A 105 -9.38 9.07 18.55
CA GLU A 105 -8.15 9.21 17.76
C GLU A 105 -8.10 8.18 16.61
N LEU A 106 -8.47 6.94 16.91
CA LEU A 106 -8.54 5.90 15.89
C LEU A 106 -9.60 6.25 14.83
N THR A 107 -10.78 6.66 15.27
CA THR A 107 -11.87 7.07 14.38
C THR A 107 -11.46 8.24 13.49
N GLU A 108 -10.77 9.24 14.03
CA GLU A 108 -10.23 10.38 13.28
C GLU A 108 -9.23 9.92 12.21
N SER A 109 -8.32 9.01 12.58
CA SER A 109 -7.35 8.44 11.65
C SER A 109 -8.03 7.70 10.49
N LEU A 110 -9.03 6.87 10.79
CA LEU A 110 -9.80 6.16 9.76
C LEU A 110 -10.56 7.13 8.85
N ASN A 111 -11.16 8.18 9.42
CA ASN A 111 -11.86 9.22 8.64
C ASN A 111 -10.91 10.01 7.75
N ALA A 112 -9.68 10.27 8.21
CA ALA A 112 -8.66 10.92 7.42
C ALA A 112 -8.29 10.06 6.20
N ILE A 113 -8.08 8.74 6.38
CA ILE A 113 -7.82 7.78 5.29
C ILE A 113 -8.97 7.82 4.27
N ASP A 114 -10.22 7.77 4.74
CA ASP A 114 -11.37 7.82 3.84
C ASP A 114 -11.43 9.12 3.04
N SER A 115 -11.06 10.24 3.65
CA SER A 115 -10.99 11.53 2.97
C SER A 115 -9.95 11.53 1.84
N TRP A 116 -8.81 10.85 2.01
CA TRP A 116 -7.79 10.71 0.98
C TRP A 116 -8.29 9.90 -0.21
N VAL A 117 -8.94 8.77 0.06
CA VAL A 117 -9.53 7.91 -0.99
C VAL A 117 -10.61 8.67 -1.77
N LEU A 118 -11.46 9.44 -1.10
CA LEU A 118 -12.52 10.23 -1.76
C LEU A 118 -11.98 11.40 -2.59
N LYS A 119 -10.89 12.02 -2.14
CA LYS A 119 -10.24 13.13 -2.85
C LYS A 119 -9.42 12.67 -4.05
N PHE A 120 -9.04 11.39 -4.09
CA PHE A 120 -8.23 10.83 -5.16
C PHE A 120 -8.98 10.88 -6.49
N LYS A 121 -8.31 11.42 -7.51
CA LYS A 121 -8.85 11.54 -8.88
C LYS A 121 -7.88 10.89 -9.84
N PHE A 122 -8.36 9.90 -10.57
CA PHE A 122 -7.59 9.32 -11.67
C PHE A 122 -7.35 10.38 -12.75
N PRO A 123 -6.09 10.60 -13.18
CA PRO A 123 -5.79 11.46 -14.32
C PRO A 123 -6.51 10.98 -15.57
N THR A 124 -7.04 11.90 -16.38
CA THR A 124 -7.70 11.51 -17.63
C THR A 124 -6.68 11.10 -18.69
N ASP A 125 -7.09 10.32 -19.69
CA ASP A 125 -6.24 9.96 -20.84
C ASP A 125 -5.61 11.17 -21.53
N LYS A 126 -6.36 12.28 -21.60
CA LYS A 126 -5.87 13.54 -22.19
C LYS A 126 -4.76 14.13 -21.34
N ASP A 127 -4.95 14.19 -20.02
CA ASP A 127 -3.95 14.67 -19.07
C ASP A 127 -2.70 13.78 -19.12
N MET A 128 -2.87 12.46 -19.10
CA MET A 128 -1.77 11.50 -19.17
C MET A 128 -0.95 11.67 -20.46
N LYS A 129 -1.60 11.81 -21.62
CA LYS A 129 -0.92 12.04 -22.90
C LYS A 129 -0.15 13.36 -22.91
N HIS A 130 -0.75 14.43 -22.38
CA HIS A 130 -0.12 15.74 -22.29
C HIS A 130 1.08 15.75 -21.35
N ILE A 131 0.92 15.17 -20.15
CA ILE A 131 2.00 15.01 -19.15
C ILE A 131 3.14 14.19 -19.75
N ASN A 132 2.85 13.06 -20.40
CA ASN A 132 3.88 12.22 -21.03
C ASN A 132 4.65 12.96 -22.13
N ARG A 133 3.96 13.78 -22.95
CA ARG A 133 4.62 14.61 -23.97
C ARG A 133 5.59 15.61 -23.33
N LYS A 134 5.18 16.29 -22.26
CA LYS A 134 6.04 17.21 -21.50
C LYS A 134 7.20 16.48 -20.82
N LEU A 135 6.95 15.31 -20.23
CA LEU A 135 7.98 14.50 -19.60
C LEU A 135 9.08 14.14 -20.61
N LYS A 136 8.71 13.69 -21.82
CA LYS A 136 9.68 13.36 -22.87
C LYS A 136 10.51 14.55 -23.33
N SER A 137 9.95 15.75 -23.39
CA SER A 137 10.73 16.95 -23.77
C SER A 137 11.73 17.37 -22.69
N CYS A 138 11.40 17.15 -21.42
CA CYS A 138 12.24 17.56 -20.28
C CYS A 138 13.15 16.44 -19.76
N LEU A 139 13.03 15.22 -20.28
CA LEU A 139 13.76 14.05 -19.78
C LEU A 139 15.28 14.17 -19.89
N GLY A 140 15.79 15.12 -20.68
CA GLY A 140 17.21 15.48 -20.74
C GLY A 140 18.11 14.38 -21.32
N HIS A 141 19.10 14.76 -22.11
CA HIS A 141 20.08 13.81 -22.69
C HIS A 141 20.99 13.12 -21.66
N GLY A 142 20.89 13.44 -20.36
CA GLY A 142 21.77 12.96 -19.29
C GLY A 142 21.50 11.54 -18.76
N SER A 143 20.30 10.97 -18.95
CA SER A 143 20.04 9.56 -18.56
C SER A 143 20.59 8.56 -19.58
N HIS A 144 20.88 9.01 -20.81
CA HIS A 144 21.44 8.16 -21.86
C HIS A 144 22.94 7.86 -21.66
N ASP A 145 23.58 8.52 -20.68
CA ASP A 145 24.95 8.24 -20.28
C ASP A 145 25.09 6.98 -19.41
N GLU A 146 24.01 6.41 -18.85
CA GLU A 146 24.10 5.10 -18.18
C GLU A 146 24.45 4.00 -19.19
N LYS A 147 23.78 3.95 -20.35
CA LYS A 147 24.15 3.04 -21.45
C LYS A 147 25.57 3.27 -21.95
N LYS A 148 26.09 4.50 -21.85
CA LYS A 148 27.46 4.86 -22.28
C LYS A 148 28.50 4.47 -21.23
N ARG A 149 28.21 4.67 -19.93
CA ARG A 149 29.04 4.24 -18.80
C ARG A 149 29.13 2.72 -18.68
N GLU A 150 28.03 2.02 -18.88
CA GLU A 150 27.98 0.55 -18.84
C GLU A 150 28.73 -0.08 -20.03
N LYS A 151 28.66 0.53 -21.22
CA LYS A 151 29.49 0.13 -22.37
C LYS A 151 30.98 0.41 -22.14
N LYS A 152 31.33 1.52 -21.48
CA LYS A 152 32.73 1.88 -21.18
C LYS A 152 33.36 1.00 -20.11
N SER A 153 32.59 0.52 -19.12
CA SER A 153 33.09 -0.44 -18.12
C SER A 153 33.33 -1.83 -18.71
N LYS A 154 32.45 -2.30 -19.60
CA LYS A 154 32.62 -3.57 -20.35
C LYS A 154 33.87 -3.56 -21.25
N HIS A 155 34.20 -2.43 -21.85
CA HIS A 155 35.40 -2.31 -22.69
C HIS A 155 36.70 -2.24 -21.87
N ARG A 156 36.64 -1.71 -20.64
CA ARG A 156 37.80 -1.71 -19.71
C ARG A 156 38.06 -3.10 -19.10
N SER A 157 37.03 -3.86 -18.75
CA SER A 157 37.23 -5.21 -18.21
C SER A 157 37.86 -6.14 -19.25
N HIS A 158 37.41 -6.07 -20.51
CA HIS A 158 37.92 -6.89 -21.61
C HIS A 158 39.38 -6.59 -22.00
N LYS A 159 39.87 -5.37 -21.70
CA LYS A 159 41.27 -4.99 -21.93
C LYS A 159 42.18 -5.46 -20.80
N SER A 160 41.69 -5.47 -19.56
CA SER A 160 42.46 -5.97 -18.41
C SER A 160 42.65 -7.49 -18.41
N SER A 161 41.71 -8.27 -18.99
CA SER A 161 41.86 -9.72 -19.12
C SER A 161 42.89 -10.15 -20.16
N ASN A 162 43.22 -9.30 -21.13
CA ASN A 162 44.21 -9.59 -22.17
C ASN A 162 45.66 -9.20 -21.78
N GLU A 163 45.86 -8.45 -20.68
CA GLU A 163 47.20 -8.07 -20.21
C GLU A 163 47.77 -9.05 -19.16
N VAL A 164 46.99 -10.04 -18.71
CA VAL A 164 47.40 -11.04 -17.68
C VAL A 164 47.88 -12.36 -18.31
N HIS A 165 48.03 -12.43 -19.64
CA HIS A 165 48.63 -13.58 -20.34
C HIS A 165 49.78 -13.09 -21.22
N ASN A 166 50.88 -12.71 -20.59
CA ASN A 166 52.20 -12.61 -21.21
C ASN A 166 53.25 -13.14 -20.24
#